data_AF-A0A2V1BEJ3-F1
#
_entry.id   AF-A0A2V1BEJ3-F1
#
_cell.length_a   1.000
_cell.length_b   1.000
_cell.length_c   1.000
_cell.angle_alpha   90.00
_cell.angle_beta   90.00
_cell.angle_gamma   90.00
#
_symmetry.space_group_name_H-M   'P 1'
#
loop_
_entity.id
_entity.type
_entity.pdbx_description
1 polymer ?
#
loop_
_entity_poly.entity_id
_entity_poly.type
_entity_poly.pdbx_seq_one_letter_code
_entity_poly.pdbx_strand_id
1 'polypeptide(L)'
;YLLQMCSPDSYGVMLNSSYDGQIFPHLALSSFPCDQIDYILGSCMANATNPAVDFAAEQQCLCGSNLVDAWNGCQACWRARGFRLSNETEEKSYISSIFSAECTPSPYPTVPFGNLLNITTPTTTAPRLTLAEDKFPNQTAASN
;
A
#
# COMPACT_ATOMS: atom_id res chain seq x y z
N TYR A 1 14.47 -8.73 -0.91
CA TYR A 1 14.36 -9.10 0.52
C TYR A 1 13.04 -8.64 1.13
N LEU A 2 12.83 -7.36 1.44
CA LEU A 2 11.56 -6.92 2.05
C LEU A 2 10.32 -7.27 1.21
N LEU A 3 10.34 -6.94 -0.08
CA LEU A 3 9.24 -7.25 -0.99
C LEU A 3 8.99 -8.75 -1.10
N GLN A 4 10.06 -9.56 -1.17
CA GLN A 4 9.94 -11.03 -1.17
C GLN A 4 9.26 -11.59 0.08
N MET A 5 9.27 -10.88 1.20
CA MET A 5 8.78 -11.38 2.49
C MET A 5 7.46 -10.76 2.94
N CYS A 6 7.20 -9.53 2.50
CA CYS A 6 6.03 -8.77 2.90
C CYS A 6 5.01 -8.58 1.76
N SER A 7 5.45 -8.72 0.50
CA SER A 7 4.61 -8.75 -0.72
C SER A 7 5.08 -9.85 -1.71
N PRO A 8 5.15 -11.12 -1.27
CA PRO A 8 5.68 -12.20 -2.10
C PRO A 8 4.91 -12.40 -3.40
N ASP A 9 3.59 -12.18 -3.40
CA ASP A 9 2.77 -12.37 -4.60
C ASP A 9 3.04 -11.27 -5.62
N SER A 10 3.02 -10.00 -5.21
CA SER A 10 3.38 -8.87 -6.07
C SER A 10 4.84 -8.99 -6.56
N TYR A 11 5.75 -9.44 -5.69
CA TYR A 11 7.14 -9.66 -6.08
C TYR A 11 7.28 -10.76 -7.13
N GLY A 12 6.55 -11.87 -6.99
CA GLY A 12 6.49 -12.94 -7.99
C GLY A 12 5.97 -12.45 -9.34
N VAL A 13 4.96 -11.59 -9.32
CA VAL A 13 4.40 -10.96 -10.54
C VAL A 13 5.43 -10.07 -11.23
N MET A 14 6.14 -9.21 -10.49
CA MET A 14 7.18 -8.34 -11.05
C MET A 14 8.30 -9.11 -11.76
N LEU A 15 8.65 -10.30 -11.26
CA LEU A 15 9.70 -11.13 -11.85
C LEU A 15 9.24 -11.90 -13.10
N ASN A 16 8.00 -12.39 -13.12
CA ASN A 16 7.55 -13.33 -14.15
C ASN A 16 6.97 -12.69 -15.42
N SER A 17 6.81 -11.36 -15.46
CA SER A 17 6.42 -10.54 -16.63
C SER A 17 5.18 -11.00 -17.44
N SER A 18 4.45 -12.00 -16.97
CA SER A 18 3.38 -12.68 -17.69
C SER A 18 2.04 -12.19 -17.14
N TYR A 19 1.58 -11.07 -17.70
CA TYR A 19 0.30 -10.46 -17.39
C TYR A 19 -0.81 -11.20 -18.13
N ASP A 20 -1.29 -12.30 -17.56
CA ASP A 20 -2.45 -13.03 -18.11
C ASP A 20 -3.75 -12.64 -17.41
N GLY A 21 -3.94 -11.34 -17.13
CA GLY A 21 -5.18 -10.78 -16.56
C GLY A 21 -5.60 -11.25 -15.15
N GLN A 22 -4.92 -12.25 -14.57
CA GLN A 22 -5.29 -12.89 -13.29
C GLN A 22 -4.56 -12.32 -12.06
N ILE A 23 -3.72 -11.29 -12.23
CA ILE A 23 -2.91 -10.71 -11.15
C ILE A 23 -3.79 -10.07 -10.06
N PHE A 24 -4.74 -9.23 -10.43
CA PHE A 24 -5.60 -8.58 -9.44
C PHE A 24 -6.47 -9.58 -8.66
N PRO A 25 -7.09 -10.59 -9.29
CA PRO A 25 -7.75 -11.68 -8.56
C PRO A 25 -6.84 -12.45 -7.60
N HIS A 26 -5.57 -12.69 -7.96
CA HIS A 26 -4.61 -13.38 -7.09
C HIS A 26 -4.23 -12.53 -5.87
N LEU A 27 -3.92 -11.25 -6.08
CA LEU A 27 -3.57 -10.33 -5.00
C LEU A 27 -4.77 -10.08 -4.05
N ALA A 28 -6.00 -10.06 -4.58
CA ALA A 28 -7.22 -9.94 -3.77
C ALA A 28 -7.35 -11.04 -2.69
N LEU A 29 -6.79 -12.23 -2.97
CA LEU A 29 -6.83 -13.38 -2.07
C LEU A 29 -5.58 -13.49 -1.18
N SER A 30 -4.58 -12.63 -1.38
CA SER A 30 -3.34 -12.69 -0.64
C SER A 30 -3.55 -12.39 0.84
N SER A 31 -2.96 -13.19 1.72
CA SER A 31 -2.94 -12.91 3.16
C SER A 31 -1.92 -11.85 3.56
N PHE A 32 -1.09 -11.38 2.62
CA PHE A 32 -0.03 -10.42 2.90
C PHE A 32 -0.56 -8.99 2.78
N PRO A 33 -0.43 -8.17 3.84
CA PRO A 33 -0.96 -6.81 3.82
C PRO A 33 -0.38 -5.92 2.72
N CYS A 34 0.89 -6.09 2.33
CA CYS A 34 1.45 -5.30 1.23
C CYS A 34 0.89 -5.72 -0.14
N ASP A 35 0.62 -7.01 -0.36
CA ASP A 35 -0.03 -7.48 -1.59
C ASP A 35 -1.48 -6.96 -1.68
N GLN A 36 -2.16 -6.84 -0.53
CA GLN A 36 -3.49 -6.20 -0.45
C GLN A 36 -3.44 -4.71 -0.80
N ILE A 37 -2.40 -3.97 -0.39
CA ILE A 37 -2.22 -2.57 -0.84
C ILE A 37 -2.10 -2.51 -2.36
N ASP A 38 -1.24 -3.35 -2.95
CA ASP A 38 -1.03 -3.39 -4.40
C ASP A 38 -2.32 -3.73 -5.16
N TYR A 39 -3.12 -4.67 -4.63
CA TYR A 39 -4.44 -4.99 -5.17
C TYR A 39 -5.38 -3.79 -5.14
N ILE A 40 -5.52 -3.14 -3.98
CA ILE A 40 -6.47 -2.02 -3.79
C ILE A 40 -6.07 -0.84 -4.67
N LEU A 41 -4.80 -0.43 -4.64
CA LEU A 41 -4.33 0.70 -5.44
C LEU A 41 -4.43 0.38 -6.94
N GLY A 42 -4.04 -0.82 -7.36
CA GLY A 42 -4.16 -1.21 -8.75
C GLY A 42 -5.60 -1.34 -9.26
N SER A 43 -6.56 -1.65 -8.36
CA SER A 43 -7.98 -1.78 -8.72
C SER A 43 -8.75 -0.46 -8.61
N CYS A 44 -8.37 0.41 -7.69
CA CYS A 44 -9.12 1.62 -7.37
C CYS A 44 -8.58 2.88 -8.03
N MET A 45 -7.28 2.95 -8.35
CA MET A 45 -6.69 4.18 -8.88
C MET A 45 -7.29 4.57 -10.24
N ALA A 46 -7.69 5.84 -10.34
CA ALA A 46 -8.27 6.42 -11.53
C ALA A 46 -7.23 6.63 -12.65
N ASN A 47 -7.61 6.33 -13.89
CA ASN A 47 -6.82 6.65 -15.09
C ASN A 47 -7.11 8.07 -15.64
N ALA A 48 -7.94 8.86 -14.94
CA ALA A 48 -8.27 10.27 -15.20
C ALA A 48 -8.70 10.59 -16.65
N THR A 49 -9.37 9.65 -17.33
CA THR A 49 -9.87 9.84 -18.70
C THR A 49 -11.13 10.72 -18.71
N ASN A 50 -11.96 10.58 -17.68
CA ASN A 50 -13.03 11.53 -17.32
C ASN A 50 -12.88 11.88 -15.83
N PRO A 51 -12.11 12.92 -15.49
CA PRO A 51 -11.69 13.21 -14.12
C PRO A 51 -12.82 13.23 -13.08
N ALA A 52 -13.96 13.85 -13.41
CA ALA A 52 -15.08 13.97 -12.48
C ALA A 52 -15.74 12.62 -12.14
N VAL A 53 -15.81 11.70 -13.11
CA VAL A 53 -16.39 10.36 -12.92
C VAL A 53 -15.36 9.42 -12.31
N ASP A 54 -14.13 9.48 -12.81
CA ASP A 54 -13.06 8.57 -12.42
C ASP A 54 -12.62 8.83 -10.97
N PHE A 55 -12.50 10.09 -10.52
CA PHE A 55 -12.14 10.39 -9.14
C PHE A 55 -13.26 10.07 -8.16
N ALA A 56 -14.52 10.20 -8.57
CA ALA A 56 -15.64 9.77 -7.73
C ALA A 56 -15.67 8.24 -7.56
N ALA A 57 -15.36 7.49 -8.63
CA ALA A 57 -15.24 6.03 -8.57
C ALA A 57 -14.02 5.58 -7.75
N GLU A 58 -12.88 6.24 -7.90
CA GLU A 58 -11.67 6.02 -7.10
C GLU A 58 -11.96 6.22 -5.61
N GLN A 59 -12.56 7.35 -5.24
CA GLN A 59 -12.95 7.65 -3.86
C GLN A 59 -13.88 6.57 -3.30
N GLN A 60 -14.92 6.17 -4.05
CA GLN A 60 -15.85 5.11 -3.61
C GLN A 60 -15.14 3.77 -3.40
N CYS A 61 -14.23 3.40 -4.30
CA CYS A 61 -13.47 2.16 -4.23
C CYS A 61 -12.52 2.15 -3.02
N LEU A 62 -11.73 3.22 -2.85
CA LEU A 62 -10.77 3.35 -1.75
C LEU A 62 -11.48 3.38 -0.41
N CYS A 63 -12.55 4.17 -0.26
CA CYS A 63 -13.28 4.32 0.99
C CYS A 63 -14.10 3.09 1.39
N GLY A 64 -14.42 2.22 0.44
CA GLY A 64 -15.01 0.89 0.69
C GLY A 64 -13.98 -0.21 0.97
N SER A 65 -12.68 0.07 0.83
CA SER A 65 -11.60 -0.90 1.00
C SER A 65 -11.06 -0.96 2.44
N ASN A 66 -10.18 -1.92 2.69
CA ASN A 66 -9.40 -2.04 3.93
C ASN A 66 -7.99 -1.42 3.82
N LEU A 67 -7.79 -0.42 2.94
CA LEU A 67 -6.47 0.15 2.62
C LEU A 67 -5.67 0.59 3.85
N VAL A 68 -6.32 1.22 4.83
CA VAL A 68 -5.64 1.69 6.06
C VAL A 68 -5.09 0.51 6.88
N ASP A 69 -5.85 -0.57 7.00
CA ASP A 69 -5.42 -1.77 7.72
C ASP A 69 -4.31 -2.49 6.97
N ALA A 70 -4.45 -2.61 5.64
CA ALA A 70 -3.43 -3.20 4.77
C ALA A 70 -2.11 -2.41 4.85
N TRP A 71 -2.18 -1.07 4.82
CA TRP A 71 -1.03 -0.17 5.01
C TRP A 71 -0.33 -0.42 6.35
N ASN A 72 -1.08 -0.39 7.45
CA ASN A 72 -0.53 -0.61 8.78
C ASN A 72 0.10 -2.00 8.93
N GLY A 73 -0.52 -3.04 8.37
CA GLY A 73 0.02 -4.40 8.37
C GLY A 73 1.31 -4.52 7.55
N CYS A 74 1.37 -3.85 6.39
CA CYS A 74 2.55 -3.89 5.52
C CYS A 74 3.74 -3.24 6.23
N GLN A 75 3.50 -2.09 6.85
CA GLN A 75 4.51 -1.36 7.59
C GLN A 75 4.96 -2.10 8.86
N ALA A 76 4.06 -2.82 9.53
CA ALA A 76 4.41 -3.72 10.61
C ALA A 76 5.33 -4.87 10.12
N CYS A 77 5.06 -5.45 8.95
CA CYS A 77 5.92 -6.46 8.34
C CYS A 77 7.32 -5.87 8.07
N TRP A 78 7.42 -4.71 7.43
CA TRP A 78 8.71 -4.06 7.17
C TRP A 78 9.48 -3.79 8.47
N ARG A 79 8.82 -3.28 9.52
CA ARG A 79 9.43 -3.08 10.84
C ARG A 79 9.90 -4.38 11.49
N ALA A 80 9.16 -5.46 11.34
CA ALA A 80 9.57 -6.78 11.83
C ALA A 80 10.86 -7.28 11.13
N ARG A 81 11.05 -6.88 9.86
CA ARG A 81 12.26 -7.12 9.06
C ARG A 81 13.38 -6.09 9.27
N GLY A 82 13.25 -5.23 10.27
CA GLY A 82 14.26 -4.24 10.64
C GLY A 82 14.17 -2.91 9.88
N PHE A 83 13.20 -2.72 8.99
CA PHE A 83 13.07 -1.48 8.22
C PHE A 83 12.34 -0.39 9.01
N ARG A 84 12.92 0.81 9.11
CA ARG A 84 12.36 1.94 9.89
C ARG A 84 12.53 3.28 9.18
N LEU A 85 11.57 3.70 8.35
CA LEU A 85 11.60 5.03 7.72
C LEU A 85 11.21 6.17 8.66
N SER A 86 10.33 5.90 9.62
CA SER A 86 9.68 6.91 10.45
C SER A 86 9.14 6.32 11.76
N ASN A 87 8.70 7.20 12.66
CA ASN A 87 7.97 6.82 13.86
C ASN A 87 6.63 6.16 13.50
N GLU A 88 6.32 5.02 14.12
CA GLU A 88 5.08 4.27 13.85
C GLU A 88 3.82 5.09 14.10
N THR A 89 3.79 5.89 15.17
CA THR A 89 2.64 6.73 15.51
C THR A 89 2.44 7.83 14.48
N GLU A 90 3.52 8.46 14.02
CA GLU A 90 3.46 9.51 13.00
C GLU A 90 2.96 8.95 11.67
N GLU A 91 3.45 7.77 11.27
CA GLU A 91 3.05 7.11 10.02
C GLU A 91 1.58 6.67 10.04
N LYS A 92 1.13 6.07 11.15
CA LYS A 92 -0.29 5.70 11.35
C LYS A 92 -1.21 6.92 11.32
N SER A 93 -0.80 8.01 11.97
CA SER A 93 -1.53 9.28 11.96
C SER A 93 -1.60 9.87 10.55
N TYR A 94 -0.48 9.85 9.82
CA TYR A 94 -0.38 10.35 8.46
C TYR A 94 -1.32 9.62 7.50
N ILE A 95 -1.27 8.27 7.44
CA ILE A 95 -2.15 7.52 6.53
C ILE A 95 -3.62 7.67 6.92
N SER A 96 -3.93 7.69 8.22
CA SER A 96 -5.29 7.93 8.71
C SER A 96 -5.81 9.31 8.31
N SER A 97 -4.95 10.34 8.35
CA SER A 97 -5.34 11.70 7.96
C SER A 97 -5.58 11.81 6.46
N ILE A 98 -4.73 11.18 5.63
CA ILE A 98 -4.92 11.14 4.17
C ILE A 98 -6.23 10.44 3.84
N PHE A 99 -6.46 9.26 4.41
CA PHE A 99 -7.66 8.49 4.12
C PHE A 99 -8.92 9.17 4.63
N SER A 100 -8.85 9.87 5.77
CA SER A 100 -9.97 10.70 6.24
C SER A 100 -10.27 11.86 5.27
N ALA A 101 -9.22 12.47 4.70
CA ALA A 101 -9.39 13.53 3.70
C ALA A 101 -10.01 12.98 2.41
N GLU A 102 -9.55 11.82 1.93
CA GLU A 102 -10.12 11.13 0.77
C GLU A 102 -11.59 10.75 1.03
N CYS A 103 -11.92 10.20 2.20
CA CYS A 103 -13.26 9.67 2.48
C CYS A 103 -14.23 10.69 3.08
N THR A 104 -13.82 11.95 3.19
CA THR A 104 -14.76 13.03 3.50
C THR A 104 -15.64 13.28 2.28
N PRO A 105 -16.98 13.28 2.41
CA PRO A 105 -17.88 13.46 1.28
C PRO A 105 -17.57 14.75 0.51
N SER A 106 -17.07 14.60 -0.72
CA SER A 106 -16.89 15.68 -1.67
C SER A 106 -17.80 15.41 -2.87
N PRO A 107 -18.73 16.31 -3.23
CA PRO A 107 -19.60 16.10 -4.38
C PRO A 107 -18.86 16.09 -5.71
N TYR A 108 -17.62 16.60 -5.76
CA TYR A 108 -16.76 16.66 -6.94
C TYR A 108 -15.29 16.53 -6.54
N PRO A 109 -14.76 15.31 -6.34
CA PRO A 109 -13.32 15.15 -6.20
C PRO A 109 -12.65 15.64 -7.51
N THR A 110 -11.70 16.57 -7.38
CA THR A 110 -11.01 17.22 -8.50
C THR A 110 -9.56 16.80 -8.64
N VAL A 111 -9.07 16.01 -7.69
CA VAL A 111 -7.71 15.47 -7.64
C VAL A 111 -7.77 13.98 -7.34
N PRO A 112 -6.86 13.18 -7.92
CA PRO A 112 -6.76 11.77 -7.59
C PRO A 112 -6.15 11.56 -6.20
N PHE A 113 -6.43 10.42 -5.58
CA PHE A 113 -5.88 10.00 -4.29
C PHE A 113 -4.35 10.07 -4.24
N GLY A 114 -3.68 9.73 -5.35
CA GLY A 114 -2.23 9.81 -5.46
C GLY A 114 -1.65 11.22 -5.21
N ASN A 115 -2.44 12.27 -5.43
CA ASN A 115 -2.00 13.63 -5.10
C ASN A 115 -1.93 13.84 -3.58
N LEU A 116 -2.77 13.15 -2.78
CA LEU A 116 -2.77 13.24 -1.33
C LEU A 116 -1.51 12.60 -0.71
N LEU A 117 -0.96 11.57 -1.36
CA LEU A 117 0.29 10.91 -0.94
C LEU A 117 1.52 11.83 -1.02
N ASN A 118 1.50 12.86 -1.88
CA ASN A 118 2.60 13.81 -2.03
C ASN A 118 2.49 15.06 -1.13
N ILE A 119 1.37 15.25 -0.42
CA ILE A 119 1.13 16.49 0.36
C ILE A 119 2.04 16.58 1.59
N THR A 120 2.64 15.47 2.03
CA THR A 120 3.54 15.46 3.20
C THR A 120 4.43 14.21 3.18
N THR A 121 5.39 14.12 2.28
CA THR A 121 6.50 13.17 2.48
C THR A 121 7.54 13.83 3.39
N PRO A 122 7.77 13.34 4.63
CA PRO A 122 9.01 13.67 5.33
C PRO A 122 10.13 13.05 4.50
N THR A 123 11.04 13.89 4.00
CA THR A 123 12.30 13.45 3.41
C THR A 123 13.15 12.80 4.51
N THR A 124 12.96 11.51 4.77
CA THR A 124 13.88 10.74 5.63
C THR A 124 14.67 9.76 4.80
N THR A 125 15.98 9.92 4.86
CA THR A 125 17.01 9.04 4.33
C THR A 125 16.69 7.59 4.71
N ALA A 126 16.47 6.73 3.72
CA ALA A 126 16.16 5.32 3.97
C ALA A 126 17.28 4.67 4.81
N PRO A 127 16.98 4.03 5.95
CA PRO A 127 17.98 3.30 6.70
C PRO A 127 18.53 2.16 5.84
N ARG A 128 19.82 1.91 5.97
CA ARG A 128 20.45 0.73 5.38
C ARG A 128 19.91 -0.51 6.08
N LEU A 129 19.13 -1.31 5.34
CA LEU A 129 18.79 -2.68 5.69
C LEU A 129 20.07 -3.45 6.01
N THR A 130 20.28 -3.80 7.27
CA THR A 130 21.21 -4.87 7.61
C THR A 130 20.40 -6.04 8.13
N LEU A 131 20.66 -7.25 7.61
CA LEU A 131 20.00 -8.50 8.05
C LEU A 131 20.09 -8.72 9.57
N ALA A 132 21.00 -8.01 10.27
CA ALA A 132 21.18 -8.09 11.71
C ALA A 132 19.96 -7.60 12.51
N GLU A 133 19.06 -6.82 11.92
CA GLU A 133 17.87 -6.27 12.59
C GLU A 133 16.57 -7.01 12.22
N ASP A 134 16.65 -8.02 11.36
CA ASP A 134 15.50 -8.88 11.05
C ASP A 134 15.20 -9.81 12.22
N LYS A 135 13.99 -9.71 12.77
CA LYS A 135 13.53 -10.60 13.86
C LYS A 135 13.18 -12.01 13.37
N PHE A 136 13.13 -12.22 12.06
CA PHE A 136 12.73 -13.47 11.42
C PHE A 136 13.63 -13.86 10.24
N PRO A 137 14.97 -13.91 10.40
CA PRO A 137 15.93 -14.00 9.30
C PRO A 137 15.82 -15.29 8.45
N ASN A 138 15.16 -16.33 8.97
CA ASN A 138 14.92 -17.61 8.29
C ASN A 138 13.48 -17.81 7.81
N GLN A 139 12.57 -16.85 8.05
CA GLN A 139 11.18 -16.96 7.59
C GLN A 139 10.98 -16.08 6.37
N THR A 140 10.56 -16.67 5.26
CA THR A 140 10.29 -15.96 4.00
C THR A 140 8.87 -15.42 3.90
N ALA A 141 8.01 -15.68 4.88
CA ALA A 141 6.66 -15.14 4.96
C ALA A 141 6.38 -14.70 6.40
N ALA A 142 6.00 -13.44 6.61
CA ALA A 142 5.37 -13.03 7.85
C ALA A 142 3.86 -13.15 7.65
N SER A 143 3.30 -14.34 7.91
CA SER A 143 1.85 -14.48 8.09
C SER A 143 1.46 -13.90 9.45
N ASN A 144 0.40 -13.09 9.48
CA ASN A 144 -0.26 -12.68 10.74
C ASN A 144 -0.78 -13.89 11.52
#